data_AF-A0A6B0WNN9-F1
#
_entry.id   AF-A0A6B0WNN9-F1
#
_cell.length_a   1.000
_cell.length_b   1.000
_cell.length_c   1.000
_cell.angle_alpha   90.00
_cell.angle_beta   90.00
_cell.angle_gamma   90.00
#
_symmetry.space_group_name_H-M   'P 1'
#
loop_
_entity.id
_entity.type
_entity.pdbx_description
1 polymer ?
#
loop_
_entity_poly.entity_id
_entity_poly.type
_entity_poly.pdbx_seq_one_letter_code
_entity_poly.pdbx_strand_id
1 'polypeptide(L)'
;MSYTEADVSAAIARMEKYRSGFDYEVGTALAVVGLCAERADKEIAIRDDIIRTAHRVGASLRQIAEASGLGRKTVTAIVETDPARAQG
;
A
#
# COMPACT_ATOMS: atom_id res chain seq x y z
N MET A 1 10.95 -21.06 -5.53
CA MET A 1 9.69 -20.36 -5.86
C MET A 1 9.63 -20.29 -7.38
N SER A 2 8.60 -20.85 -8.01
CA SER A 2 8.41 -20.81 -9.47
C SER A 2 7.15 -19.99 -9.75
N TYR A 3 7.22 -19.08 -10.71
CA TYR A 3 6.06 -18.29 -11.11
C TYR A 3 5.15 -19.14 -11.98
N THR A 4 3.84 -19.08 -11.72
CA THR A 4 2.86 -19.72 -12.59
C THR A 4 2.64 -18.91 -13.86
N GLU A 5 2.16 -19.54 -14.94
CA GLU A 5 1.77 -18.80 -16.16
C GLU A 5 0.71 -17.73 -15.86
N ALA A 6 -0.17 -17.99 -14.89
CA ALA A 6 -1.15 -17.02 -14.42
C ALA A 6 -0.49 -15.80 -13.76
N ASP A 7 0.57 -15.99 -12.96
CA ASP A 7 1.33 -14.89 -12.35
C ASP A 7 2.00 -14.03 -13.42
N VAL A 8 2.59 -14.66 -14.43
CA VAL A 8 3.25 -13.97 -15.55
C VAL A 8 2.22 -13.20 -16.38
N SER A 9 1.10 -13.82 -16.74
CA SER A 9 0.00 -13.19 -17.48
C SER A 9 -0.56 -11.98 -16.73
N ALA A 10 -0.77 -12.10 -15.42
CA ALA A 10 -1.26 -11.02 -14.58
C ALA A 10 -0.24 -9.88 -14.43
N ALA A 11 1.07 -10.17 -14.46
CA ALA A 11 2.11 -9.14 -14.46
C ALA A 11 2.11 -8.37 -15.79
N ILE A 12 2.04 -9.07 -16.93
CA ILE A 12 1.97 -8.45 -18.26
C ILE A 12 0.75 -7.54 -18.38
N ALA A 13 -0.43 -8.01 -17.95
CA ALA A 13 -1.65 -7.22 -17.99
C ALA A 13 -1.54 -5.91 -17.18
N ARG A 14 -0.87 -5.95 -16.02
CA ARG A 14 -0.62 -4.73 -15.22
C ARG A 14 0.37 -3.78 -15.90
N MET A 15 1.44 -4.32 -16.48
CA MET A 15 2.41 -3.50 -17.24
C MET A 15 1.71 -2.78 -18.40
N GLU A 16 0.83 -3.48 -19.12
CA GLU A 16 0.10 -2.92 -20.25
C GLU A 16 -0.92 -1.86 -19.81
N LYS A 17 -1.64 -2.09 -18.71
CA LYS A 17 -2.52 -1.09 -18.07
C LYS A 17 -1.79 0.23 -17.85
N TYR A 18 -0.56 0.18 -17.34
CA TYR A 18 0.21 1.38 -17.01
C TYR A 18 0.92 2.02 -18.19
N ARG A 19 1.33 1.22 -19.17
CA ARG A 19 1.94 1.70 -20.41
C ARG A 19 1.07 2.71 -21.15
N SER A 20 -0.26 2.66 -20.97
CA SER A 20 -1.21 3.67 -21.47
C SER A 20 -1.09 3.93 -22.98
N GLY A 21 -0.71 2.91 -23.76
CA GLY A 21 -0.55 3.00 -25.21
C GLY A 21 0.74 3.68 -25.69
N PHE A 22 1.70 4.00 -24.80
CA PHE A 22 3.02 4.50 -25.20
C PHE A 22 3.97 3.36 -25.52
N ASP A 23 4.76 3.49 -26.58
CA ASP A 23 5.78 2.50 -26.93
C ASP A 23 7.14 2.78 -26.25
N TYR A 24 8.02 1.78 -26.33
CA TYR A 24 9.45 1.87 -26.00
C TYR A 24 9.75 2.43 -24.60
N GLU A 25 10.63 3.42 -24.49
CA GLU A 25 11.18 3.91 -23.22
C GLU A 25 10.12 4.59 -22.35
N VAL A 26 9.24 5.42 -22.95
CA VAL A 26 8.18 6.13 -22.22
C VAL A 26 7.17 5.13 -21.65
N GLY A 27 6.72 4.19 -22.48
CA GLY A 27 5.81 3.13 -22.04
C GLY A 27 6.39 2.27 -20.94
N THR A 28 7.68 1.95 -21.02
CA THR A 28 8.40 1.18 -19.99
C THR A 28 8.52 1.97 -18.69
N ALA A 29 8.90 3.24 -18.76
CA ALA A 29 9.03 4.10 -17.58
C ALA A 29 7.67 4.26 -16.86
N LEU A 30 6.59 4.51 -17.61
CA LEU A 30 5.23 4.60 -17.05
C LEU A 30 4.78 3.28 -16.42
N ALA A 31 5.06 2.15 -17.07
CA ALA A 31 4.77 0.83 -16.50
C ALA A 31 5.45 0.62 -15.16
N VAL A 32 6.74 0.98 -15.05
CA VAL A 32 7.50 0.86 -13.79
C VAL A 32 6.97 1.81 -12.72
N VAL A 33 6.68 3.07 -13.06
CA VAL A 33 6.10 4.06 -12.13
C VAL A 33 4.76 3.55 -11.57
N GLY A 34 3.88 3.04 -12.44
CA GLY A 34 2.59 2.50 -12.04
C GLY A 34 2.72 1.28 -11.12
N LEU A 35 3.63 0.36 -11.43
CA LEU A 35 3.91 -0.80 -10.57
C LEU A 35 4.50 -0.39 -9.21
N CYS A 36 5.38 0.61 -9.17
CA CYS A 36 5.91 1.15 -7.93
C CYS A 36 4.80 1.79 -7.08
N ALA A 37 3.87 2.52 -7.71
CA ALA A 37 2.71 3.08 -7.03
C ALA A 37 1.83 1.98 -6.43
N GLU A 38 1.48 0.92 -7.18
CA GLU A 38 0.70 -0.21 -6.62
C GLU A 38 1.39 -0.87 -5.43
N ARG A 39 2.72 -1.01 -5.48
CA ARG A 39 3.49 -1.57 -4.36
C ARG A 39 3.45 -0.64 -3.16
N ALA A 40 3.65 0.66 -3.36
CA ALA A 40 3.57 1.65 -2.29
C ALA A 40 2.18 1.66 -1.63
N ASP A 41 1.11 1.60 -2.42
CA ASP A 41 -0.27 1.56 -1.91
C ASP A 41 -0.53 0.31 -1.05
N LYS A 42 -0.02 -0.85 -1.48
CA LYS A 42 -0.12 -2.10 -0.70
C LYS A 42 0.62 -1.99 0.63
N GLU A 43 1.85 -1.49 0.61
CA GLU A 43 2.64 -1.29 1.83
C GLU A 43 2.00 -0.26 2.77
N ILE A 44 1.41 0.80 2.23
CA ILE A 44 0.64 1.79 3.00
C ILE A 44 -0.56 1.12 3.68
N ALA A 45 -1.33 0.31 2.95
CA ALA A 45 -2.47 -0.40 3.51
C ALA A 45 -2.06 -1.37 4.64
N ILE A 46 -0.98 -2.12 4.45
CA ILE A 46 -0.43 -3.03 5.46
C ILE A 46 0.06 -2.25 6.68
N ARG A 47 0.82 -1.17 6.48
CA ARG A 47 1.29 -0.29 7.56
C ARG A 47 0.11 0.24 8.38
N ASP A 48 -0.93 0.73 7.73
CA ASP A 48 -2.09 1.31 8.39
C ASP A 48 -2.87 0.26 9.19
N ASP A 49 -2.99 -0.97 8.69
CA ASP A 49 -3.57 -2.10 9.43
C ASP A 49 -2.74 -2.48 10.67
N ILE A 50 -1.42 -2.51 10.54
CA ILE A 50 -0.50 -2.76 11.66
C ILE A 50 -0.58 -1.63 12.70
N ILE A 51 -0.70 -0.37 12.26
CA ILE A 51 -0.92 0.79 13.15
C ILE A 51 -2.20 0.61 13.97
N ARG A 52 -3.31 0.25 13.32
CA ARG A 52 -4.58 -0.02 14.02
C ARG A 52 -4.44 -1.17 15.00
N THR A 53 -3.76 -2.24 14.60
CA THR A 53 -3.51 -3.41 15.46
C THR A 53 -2.65 -3.04 16.66
N ALA A 54 -1.56 -2.28 16.49
CA ALA A 54 -0.71 -1.79 17.57
C ALA A 54 -1.51 -0.95 18.58
N HIS A 55 -2.38 -0.06 18.09
CA HIS A 55 -3.27 0.72 18.95
C HIS A 55 -4.26 -0.17 19.71
N ARG A 56 -4.89 -1.14 19.04
CA ARG A 56 -5.82 -2.10 19.67
C ARG A 56 -5.18 -2.92 20.80
N VAL A 57 -3.90 -3.25 20.68
CA VAL A 57 -3.16 -3.97 21.74
C VAL A 57 -2.55 -3.05 22.80
N GLY A 58 -2.87 -1.74 22.77
CA GLY A 58 -2.57 -0.79 23.85
C GLY A 58 -1.38 0.13 23.62
N ALA A 59 -0.76 0.15 22.43
CA ALA A 59 0.28 1.13 22.13
C ALA A 59 -0.31 2.56 22.05
N SER A 60 0.36 3.53 22.67
CA SER A 60 -0.07 4.92 22.61
C SER A 60 0.17 5.53 21.22
N LEU A 61 -0.66 6.50 20.82
CA LEU A 61 -0.47 7.24 19.56
C LEU A 61 0.92 7.87 19.44
N ARG A 62 1.57 8.22 20.57
CA ARG A 62 2.94 8.73 20.58
C ARG A 62 3.96 7.66 20.18
N GLN A 63 3.88 6.47 20.78
CA GLN A 63 4.78 5.35 20.46
C GLN A 63 4.62 4.91 19.01
N ILE A 64 3.39 4.88 18.50
CA ILE A 64 3.11 4.53 17.11
C ILE A 64 3.68 5.58 16.15
N ALA A 65 3.50 6.88 16.44
CA ALA A 65 4.05 7.97 15.63
C ALA A 65 5.58 7.90 15.56
N GLU A 66 6.23 7.63 16.69
CA GLU A 66 7.68 7.46 16.78
C GLU A 66 8.16 6.25 15.93
N ALA A 67 7.52 5.10 16.09
CA ALA A 67 7.91 3.87 15.38
C ALA A 67 7.63 3.91 13.87
N SER A 68 6.54 4.55 13.46
CA SER A 68 6.14 4.64 12.04
C SER A 68 6.80 5.80 11.28
N GLY A 69 7.43 6.74 12.00
CA GLY A 69 7.92 8.00 11.41
C GLY A 69 6.80 8.94 10.93
N LEU A 70 5.53 8.64 11.24
CA LEU A 70 4.39 9.45 10.83
C LEU A 70 4.06 10.52 11.87
N GLY A 71 3.49 11.63 11.40
CA GLY A 71 2.98 12.67 12.28
C GLY A 71 1.80 12.18 13.14
N ARG A 72 1.69 12.69 14.37
CA ARG A 72 0.62 12.33 15.32
C ARG A 72 -0.79 12.47 14.72
N LYS A 73 -1.04 13.52 13.92
CA LYS A 73 -2.32 13.74 13.25
C LYS A 73 -2.65 12.61 12.26
N THR A 74 -1.67 12.19 11.47
CA THR A 74 -1.82 11.08 10.52
C THR A 74 -2.12 9.77 11.24
N VAL A 75 -1.38 9.46 12.30
CA VAL A 75 -1.61 8.26 13.12
C VAL A 75 -3.01 8.27 13.73
N THR A 76 -3.46 9.42 14.24
CA THR A 76 -4.80 9.58 14.80
C THR A 76 -5.87 9.26 13.76
N ALA A 77 -5.77 9.86 12.56
CA ALA A 77 -6.71 9.61 11.47
C ALA A 77 -6.75 8.14 11.03
N ILE A 78 -5.59 7.47 10.95
CA ILE A 78 -5.52 6.04 10.59
C ILE A 78 -6.27 5.16 11.60
N VAL A 79 -6.07 5.43 12.90
CA VAL A 79 -6.71 4.70 13.99
C VAL A 79 -8.22 4.99 14.06
N GLU A 80 -8.65 6.22 13.79
CA GLU A 80 -10.07 6.61 13.78
C GLU A 80 -10.84 6.05 12.59
N THR A 81 -10.16 5.87 11.44
CA THR A 81 -10.74 5.27 10.22
C THR A 81 -10.87 3.75 10.33
N ASP A 82 -10.78 3.16 11.52
CA ASP A 82 -10.90 1.71 11.71
C ASP A 82 -12.32 1.23 11.34
N PRO A 83 -12.49 0.48 10.23
CA PRO A 83 -13.80 0.01 9.79
C PRO A 83 -14.42 -0.99 10.77
N ALA A 84 -13.63 -1.62 11.65
CA ALA A 84 -14.15 -2.51 12.68
C ALA A 84 -14.94 -1.76 13.78
N ARG A 85 -14.70 -0.44 13.94
CA ARG A 85 -15.40 0.41 14.91
C ARG A 85 -16.78 0.88 14.43
N ALA A 86 -17.09 0.75 13.14
CA ALA A 86 -18.36 1.18 12.55
C ALA A 86 -19.48 0.12 12.68
N GLN A 87 -19.19 -1.06 13.22
CA GLN A 87 -20.13 -2.19 13.34
C GLN A 87 -20.46 -2.58 14.79
N GLY A 88 -20.07 -1.76 15.78
CA GLY A 88 -20.26 -2.01 17.21
C GLY A 88 -21.14 -0.98 17.90
#